data_AF-A0A0U1CZL2-F1
#
_entry.id   AF-A0A0U1CZL2-F1
#
_cell.length_a   1.000
_cell.length_b   1.000
_cell.length_c   1.000
_cell.angle_alpha   90.00
_cell.angle_beta   90.00
_cell.angle_gamma   90.00
#
_symmetry.space_group_name_H-M   'P 1'
#
loop_
_entity.id
_entity.type
_entity.pdbx_description
1 polymer ?
#
loop_
_entity_poly.entity_id
_entity_poly.type
_entity_poly.pdbx_seq_one_letter_code
_entity_poly.pdbx_strand_id
1 'polypeptide(L)' 'MLCALACVDAVVVFGETSPEQQLEVLRPDVWVKGGDYAETDLPEASVVRSHGGDVVLLPTIAGYSSSKLIAAMRS' A
#
# COMPACT_ATOMS: atom_id res chain seq x y z
N MET A 1 -5.43 9.79 -11.74
CA MET A 1 -4.90 10.67 -10.67
C MET A 1 -3.64 10.07 -10.03
N LEU A 2 -3.67 8.84 -9.51
CA LEU A 2 -2.49 8.23 -8.87
C LEU A 2 -1.29 8.07 -9.82
N CYS A 3 -1.49 7.62 -11.07
CA CYS A 3 -0.40 7.53 -12.06
C CYS A 3 0.22 8.87 -12.47
N ALA A 4 -0.36 10.01 -12.05
CA ALA A 4 0.19 11.33 -12.35
C ALA A 4 1.19 11.80 -11.27
N LEU A 5 1.33 11.05 -10.17
CA LEU A 5 2.34 11.32 -9.15
C LEU A 5 3.72 10.91 -9.67
N ALA A 6 4.69 11.82 -9.62
CA ALA A 6 6.03 11.58 -10.15
C ALA A 6 6.77 10.40 -9.47
N CYS A 7 6.35 9.99 -8.26
CA CYS A 7 6.91 8.86 -7.53
C CYS A 7 6.23 7.51 -7.81
N VAL A 8 5.27 7.45 -8.74
CA VAL A 8 4.50 6.24 -9.04
C VAL A 8 4.87 5.73 -10.43
N ASP A 9 5.58 4.60 -10.49
CA ASP A 9 5.94 3.93 -11.75
C ASP A 9 4.76 3.18 -12.39
N ALA A 10 3.90 2.58 -11.55
CA ALA A 10 2.78 1.79 -12.00
C ALA A 10 1.62 1.78 -10.99
N VAL A 11 0.40 1.55 -11.48
CA VAL A 11 -0.79 1.36 -10.67
C VAL A 11 -1.52 0.12 -11.16
N VAL A 12 -1.84 -0.78 -10.23
CA VAL A 12 -2.66 -1.96 -10.49
C VAL A 12 -4.02 -1.75 -9.83
N VAL A 13 -5.08 -1.92 -10.61
CA VAL A 13 -6.47 -1.93 -10.13
C VAL A 13 -6.93 -3.37 -10.06
N PHE A 14 -7.55 -3.74 -8.95
CA PHE A 14 -8.02 -5.10 -8.71
C PHE A 14 -9.37 -5.09 -8.00
N GLY A 15 -10.15 -6.16 -8.17
CA GLY A 15 -11.55 -6.23 -7.72
C GLY A 15 -11.76 -7.02 -6.43
N GLU A 16 -10.73 -7.73 -5.99
CA GLU A 16 -10.74 -8.55 -4.78
C GLU A 16 -10.72 -7.67 -3.52
N THR A 17 -11.15 -8.25 -2.40
CA THR A 17 -11.14 -7.56 -1.09
C THR A 17 -9.75 -7.44 -0.48
N SER A 18 -8.79 -8.22 -0.96
CA SER A 18 -7.40 -8.25 -0.51
C SER A 18 -6.44 -8.25 -1.71
N PRO A 19 -5.20 -7.75 -1.56
CA PRO A 19 -4.22 -7.68 -2.64
C PRO A 19 -3.42 -8.98 -2.83
N GLU A 20 -3.76 -10.07 -2.15
CA GLU A 20 -2.93 -11.29 -2.07
C GLU A 20 -2.62 -11.88 -3.46
N GLN A 21 -3.62 -11.96 -4.33
CA GLN A 21 -3.44 -12.46 -5.70
C GLN A 21 -2.46 -11.60 -6.51
N GLN A 22 -2.44 -10.29 -6.25
CA GLN A 22 -1.59 -9.35 -6.96
C GLN A 22 -0.17 -9.47 -6.43
N LEU A 23 -0.02 -9.73 -5.13
CA LEU A 23 1.25 -9.95 -4.47
C LEU A 23 1.90 -11.28 -4.88
N GLU A 24 1.11 -12.32 -5.18
CA GLU A 24 1.61 -13.57 -5.74
C GLU A 24 2.27 -13.39 -7.12
N VAL A 25 1.77 -12.44 -7.91
CA VAL A 25 2.28 -12.12 -9.26
C VAL A 25 3.43 -11.11 -9.20
N LEU A 26 3.25 -10.02 -8.45
CA LEU A 26 4.21 -8.92 -8.39
C LEU A 26 5.44 -9.23 -7.53
N ARG A 27 5.27 -10.02 -6.47
CA ARG A 27 6.32 -10.49 -5.56
C ARG A 27 7.27 -9.36 -5.13
N PRO A 28 6.75 -8.31 -4.48
CA PRO A 28 7.59 -7.18 -4.12
C PRO A 28 8.63 -7.58 -3.07
N ASP A 29 9.84 -7.05 -3.19
CA ASP A 29 10.86 -7.15 -2.16
C ASP A 29 10.46 -6.40 -0.88
N VAL A 30 9.67 -5.32 -1.02
CA VAL A 30 9.19 -4.50 0.09
C VAL A 30 7.71 -4.15 -0.09
N TRP A 31 6.89 -4.47 0.91
CA TRP A 31 5.47 -4.11 0.99
C TRP A 31 5.23 -3.13 2.14
N VAL A 32 4.69 -1.95 1.81
CA VAL A 32 4.55 -0.85 2.77
C VAL A 32 3.07 -0.60 3.11
N LYS A 33 2.77 -0.46 4.40
CA LYS A 33 1.47 0.03 4.91
C LYS A 33 1.67 1.18 5.90
N GLY A 34 0.63 1.98 6.09
CA GLY A 34 0.61 3.01 7.12
C GLY A 34 0.56 2.41 8.53
N GLY A 35 1.05 3.17 9.50
CA GLY A 35 1.17 2.75 10.90
C GLY A 35 -0.16 2.55 11.59
N ASP A 36 -1.23 3.06 10.98
CA ASP A 36 -2.61 2.79 11.37
C ASP A 36 -2.96 1.29 11.31
N TYR A 37 -2.15 0.48 10.62
CA TYR A 37 -2.29 -0.98 10.54
C TYR A 37 -1.41 -1.75 11.54
N ALA A 38 -0.67 -1.08 12.43
CA ALA A 38 0.28 -1.73 13.33
C ALA A 38 -0.35 -2.71 14.33
N GLU A 39 -1.63 -2.53 14.67
CA GLU A 39 -2.37 -3.45 15.55
C GLU A 39 -3.25 -4.45 14.78
N THR A 40 -3.17 -4.46 13.44
CA THR A 40 -3.99 -5.33 12.60
C THR A 40 -3.16 -6.50 12.08
N ASP A 41 -3.71 -7.71 12.16
CA ASP A 41 -3.14 -8.83 11.44
C ASP A 41 -3.32 -8.60 9.94
N LEU A 42 -2.23 -8.67 9.17
CA LEU A 42 -2.22 -8.43 7.72
C LEU A 42 -2.10 -9.79 7.03
N PRO A 43 -3.20 -10.39 6.55
CA PRO A 43 -3.17 -11.71 5.90
C PRO A 43 -2.18 -11.74 4.73
N GLU A 44 -2.09 -10.62 3.99
CA GLU A 44 -1.20 -10.48 2.85
C GLU A 44 0.30 -10.46 3.22
N ALA A 45 0.63 -10.21 4.48
CA ALA A 45 2.02 -10.22 4.94
C ALA A 45 2.64 -11.63 4.84
N SER A 46 1.83 -12.68 4.95
CA SER A 46 2.29 -14.06 4.76
C SER A 46 2.73 -14.31 3.33
N VAL A 47 2.00 -13.80 2.34
CA VAL A 47 2.30 -13.91 0.90
C VAL A 47 3.61 -13.18 0.58
N VAL A 48 3.79 -11.95 1.09
CA VAL A 48 5.03 -11.20 0.83
C VAL A 48 6.25 -11.93 1.40
N ARG A 49 6.14 -12.42 2.64
CA ARG A 49 7.24 -13.13 3.31
C ARG A 49 7.55 -14.49 2.69
N SER A 50 6.56 -15.20 2.13
CA SER A 50 6.79 -16.47 1.46
C SER A 50 7.65 -16.32 0.19
N HIS A 51 7.59 -15.15 -0.44
CA HIS A 51 8.44 -14.77 -1.57
C HIS A 51 9.78 -14.14 -1.15
N GLY A 52 10.05 -14.03 0.15
CA GLY A 52 11.29 -13.46 0.69
C GLY A 52 11.28 -11.93 0.84
N GLY A 53 10.14 -11.28 0.64
CA GLY A 53 9.99 -9.83 0.81
C GLY A 53 9.71 -9.42 2.25
N ASP A 54 9.95 -8.15 2.54
CA ASP A 54 9.74 -7.54 3.84
C ASP A 54 8.43 -6.73 3.90
N VAL A 55 7.82 -6.69 5.09
CA VAL A 55 6.64 -5.86 5.36
C VAL A 55 7.03 -4.73 6.30
N VAL A 56 6.87 -3.50 5.84
CA VAL A 56 7.25 -2.28 6.55
C VAL A 56 6.01 -1.47 6.91
N LEU A 57 5.88 -1.15 8.20
CA LEU A 57 4.85 -0.27 8.71
C LEU A 57 5.46 1.11 8.99
N LEU A 58 5.02 2.13 8.26
CA LEU A 58 5.51 3.48 8.44
C LEU A 58 4.69 4.22 9.49
N PRO A 59 5.29 4.97 10.43
CA PRO A 59 4.52 5.74 11.41
C PRO A 59 3.62 6.76 10.70
N THR A 60 2.40 6.92 11.20
CA THR A 60 1.44 7.89 10.65
C THR A 60 1.94 9.31 10.93
N ILE A 61 2.20 10.08 9.87
CA ILE A 61 2.66 11.47 10.00
C ILE A 61 1.43 12.37 10.19
N ALA A 62 1.31 12.97 11.37
CA ALA A 62 0.25 13.92 11.66
C ALA A 62 0.24 15.06 10.64
N GLY A 63 -0.92 15.33 10.02
CA GLY A 63 -1.10 16.37 9.01
C GLY A 63 -1.20 15.86 7.57
N TYR A 64 -0.70 14.66 7.27
CA TYR A 64 -0.78 14.04 5.94
C TYR A 64 -1.90 13.00 5.91
N SER A 65 -3.09 13.44 5.50
CA SER A 65 -4.22 12.55 5.22
C SER A 65 -4.46 12.52 3.73
N SER A 66 -4.54 11.33 3.14
CA SER A 66 -4.96 11.13 1.75
C SER A 66 -6.33 11.78 1.48
N SER A 67 -7.24 11.80 2.46
CA SER A 67 -8.50 12.55 2.36
C SER A 67 -8.30 14.05 2.20
N LYS A 68 -7.32 14.64 2.91
CA LYS A 68 -6.97 16.07 2.76
C LYS A 68 -6.28 16.36 1.44
N LEU A 69 -5.37 15.49 0.99
CA LEU A 69 -4.72 15.59 -0.31
C LEU A 69 -5.74 15.50 -1.45
N ILE A 70 -6.64 14.52 -1.41
CA ILE A 70 -7.69 14.34 -2.43
C ILE A 70 -8.67 15.53 -2.42
N ALA A 71 -9.02 16.06 -1.24
CA ALA A 71 -9.85 17.26 -1.15
C ALA A 71 -9.18 18.49 -1.78
N ALA A 72 -7.88 18.69 -1.52
CA ALA A 72 -7.10 19.78 -2.11
C ALA A 72 -6.92 19.65 -3.63
N MET A 73 -6.95 18.43 -4.18
CA MET A 73 -6.90 18.20 -5.64
C MET A 73 -8.26 18.42 -6.34
N ARG A 74 -9.35 18.55 -5.58
CA ARG A 74 -10.72 18.76 -6.10
C ARG A 74 -11.18 20.22 -6.04
N SER A 75 -10.40 21.12 -5.44
CA SER A 75 -10.58 22.58 -5.41
C SER A 75 -9.70 23.25 -6.46
#